data_AF-A0A2N5ZJL8-F1
#
_entry.id   AF-A0A2N5ZJL8-F1
#
_cell.length_a   1.000
_cell.length_b   1.000
_cell.length_c   1.000
_cell.angle_alpha   90.00
_cell.angle_beta   90.00
_cell.angle_gamma   90.00
#
_symmetry.space_group_name_H-M   'P 1'
#
loop_
_entity.id
_entity.type
_entity.pdbx_description
1 polymer ?
#
loop_
_entity_poly.entity_id
_entity_poly.type
_entity_poly.pdbx_seq_one_letter_code
_entity_poly.pdbx_strand_id
1 'polypeptide(L)' 'MQAFLFDIMHISSFICIFVLMYAILDIETTGLSPANEKIIEIAVFIHDGDKIVEEYNTLVNP' A
#
# COMPACT_ATOMS: atom_id res chain seq x y z
N MET A 1 -7.02 -28.34 32.32
CA MET A 1 -5.80 -27.56 32.01
C MET A 1 -5.47 -27.59 30.51
N GLN A 2 -5.57 -28.73 29.81
CA GLN A 2 -5.30 -28.79 28.36
C GLN A 2 -6.39 -28.16 27.46
N ALA A 3 -7.67 -28.24 27.85
CA ALA A 3 -8.77 -27.60 27.09
C ALA A 3 -8.65 -26.06 27.03
N PHE A 4 -8.24 -25.43 28.14
CA PHE A 4 -8.06 -23.99 28.24
C PHE A 4 -6.91 -23.46 27.37
N LEU A 5 -5.87 -24.28 27.14
CA LEU A 5 -4.77 -23.94 26.25
C LEU A 5 -5.18 -24.02 24.77
N PHE A 6 -6.07 -24.95 24.43
CA PHE A 6 -6.61 -25.12 23.07
C PHE A 6 -7.52 -23.94 22.68
N ASP A 7 -8.33 -23.45 23.63
CA ASP A 7 -9.17 -22.27 23.43
C ASP A 7 -8.33 -21.01 23.19
N ILE A 8 -7.22 -20.82 23.91
CA ILE A 8 -6.29 -19.67 23.70
C ILE A 8 -5.63 -19.72 22.31
N MET A 9 -5.25 -20.91 21.83
CA MET A 9 -4.69 -21.06 20.48
C MET A 9 -5.73 -20.80 19.37
N HIS A 10 -7.01 -21.08 19.62
CA HIS A 10 -8.08 -20.76 18.67
C HIS A 10 -8.39 -19.25 18.62
N ILE A 11 -8.27 -18.55 19.75
CA ILE A 11 -8.46 -17.09 19.82
C ILE A 11 -7.34 -16.36 19.07
N SER A 12 -6.12 -16.89 19.03
CA SER A 12 -5.02 -16.29 18.24
C SER A 12 -5.22 -16.36 16.72
N SER A 13 -6.08 -17.25 16.21
CA SER A 13 -6.42 -17.31 14.78
C SER A 13 -7.46 -16.27 14.36
N PHE A 14 -8.03 -15.53 15.32
CA PHE A 14 -8.98 -14.43 15.12
C PHE A 14 -8.37 -13.05 15.39
N ILE A 15 -7.06 -12.98 15.65
CA ILE A 15 -6.33 -11.71 15.54
C ILE A 15 -6.23 -11.45 14.04
N CYS A 16 -7.16 -10.63 13.54
CA CYS A 16 -7.01 -9.96 12.26
C CYS A 16 -5.74 -9.11 12.36
N ILE A 17 -4.61 -9.66 11.93
CA ILE A 17 -3.39 -8.90 11.69
C ILE A 17 -3.75 -8.03 10.49
N PHE A 18 -4.22 -6.82 10.74
CA PHE A 18 -4.26 -5.78 9.71
C PHE A 18 -2.82 -5.57 9.29
N VAL A 19 -2.41 -6.18 8.18
CA VAL A 19 -1.14 -5.88 7.54
C VAL A 19 -1.29 -4.45 7.01
N LEU A 20 -0.57 -3.52 7.63
CA LEU A 20 -0.58 -2.11 7.22
C LEU A 20 0.16 -2.00 5.89
N MET A 21 -0.61 -1.90 4.81
CA MET A 21 -0.07 -1.61 3.48
C MET A 21 -0.01 -0.09 3.29
N TYR A 22 1.15 0.40 2.86
CA TYR A 22 1.37 1.80 2.52
C TYR A 22 1.50 1.92 1.00
N ALA A 23 0.87 2.93 0.43
CA ALA A 23 1.12 3.33 -0.95
C ALA A 23 1.97 4.60 -0.94
N ILE A 24 3.14 4.52 -1.56
CA ILE A 24 4.04 5.65 -1.81
C ILE A 24 3.78 6.07 -3.25
N LEU A 25 3.32 7.30 -3.43
CA LEU A 25 2.85 7.83 -4.70
C LEU A 25 3.72 8.98 -5.14
N ASP A 26 4.17 8.93 -6.39
CA ASP A 26 4.82 10.03 -7.08
C ASP A 26 4.05 10.37 -8.35
N ILE A 27 3.76 11.66 -8.55
CA ILE A 27 2.98 12.17 -9.67
C ILE A 27 3.74 13.32 -10.28
N GLU A 28 4.06 13.17 -11.56
CA GLU A 28 4.64 14.26 -12.34
C GLU A 28 3.57 14.94 -13.18
N THR A 29 3.67 16.26 -13.25
CA THR A 29 2.78 17.09 -14.06
C THR A 29 3.55 17.87 -15.12
N THR A 30 2.84 18.45 -16.09
CA THR A 30 3.43 19.41 -17.03
C THR A 30 3.96 20.69 -16.36
N GLY A 31 3.57 20.94 -15.11
CA GLY A 31 3.99 22.09 -14.31
C GLY A 31 3.45 23.46 -14.77
N LEU A 32 4.12 24.51 -14.31
CA LEU A 32 3.90 25.95 -14.56
C LEU A 32 2.66 26.59 -13.93
N SER A 33 1.47 26.00 -14.09
CA SER A 33 0.21 26.58 -13.60
C SER A 33 -0.74 25.51 -13.07
N PRO A 34 -1.11 25.53 -11.77
CA PRO A 34 -2.01 24.52 -11.19
C PRO A 34 -3.38 24.44 -11.86
N ALA A 35 -3.83 25.53 -12.48
CA ALA A 35 -5.12 25.57 -13.17
C ALA A 35 -5.10 24.85 -14.53
N ASN A 36 -3.93 24.65 -15.14
CA ASN A 36 -3.79 24.15 -16.51
C ASN A 36 -2.83 22.95 -16.63
N GLU A 37 -2.26 22.48 -15.53
CA GLU A 37 -1.35 21.35 -15.55
C GLU A 37 -2.09 20.03 -15.82
N LYS A 38 -1.36 19.08 -16.40
CA LYS A 38 -1.84 17.72 -16.67
C LYS A 38 -0.87 16.73 -16.05
N ILE A 39 -1.39 15.60 -15.56
CA ILE A 39 -0.56 14.47 -15.12
C ILE A 39 0.10 13.84 -16.35
N ILE A 40 1.40 13.62 -16.29
CA ILE A 40 2.19 12.98 -17.35
C ILE A 40 2.67 11.59 -16.96
N GLU A 41 2.89 11.36 -15.66
CA GLU A 41 3.38 10.10 -15.12
C GLU A 41 2.70 9.79 -13.78
N ILE A 42 2.50 8.50 -13.53
CA ILE A 42 2.09 7.98 -12.22
C ILE A 42 3.03 6.84 -11.85
N ALA A 43 3.68 6.95 -10.69
CA ALA A 43 4.47 5.89 -10.09
C ALA A 43 3.92 5.55 -8.69
N VAL A 44 3.73 4.26 -8.42
CA VAL A 44 3.19 3.74 -7.17
C VAL A 44 4.07 2.60 -6.67
N PHE A 45 4.48 2.68 -5.41
CA PHE A 45 5.10 1.58 -4.67
C PHE A 45 4.21 1.18 -3.50
N ILE A 46 3.87 -0.11 -3.40
CA ILE A 46 3.15 -0.66 -2.25
C ILE A 46 4.15 -1.26 -1.28
N HIS A 47 4.05 -0.95 0.00
CA HIS A 47 4.98 -1.35 1.05
C HIS A 47 4.24 -2.00 2.23
N ASP A 48 4.77 -3.09 2.80
CA ASP A 48 4.15 -3.83 3.92
C ASP A 48 4.55 -3.32 5.31
N GLY A 49 5.43 -2.32 5.36
CA GLY A 49 6.04 -1.77 6.57
C GLY A 49 7.53 -2.03 6.66
N ASP A 50 8.05 -3.05 5.96
CA ASP A 50 9.47 -3.41 5.93
C ASP A 50 10.07 -3.37 4.51
N LYS A 51 9.30 -3.73 3.48
CA LYS A 51 9.76 -3.75 2.08
C LYS A 51 8.66 -3.40 1.08
N ILE A 52 9.08 -3.09 -0.14
CA ILE A 52 8.19 -2.95 -1.30
C ILE A 52 7.68 -4.34 -1.70
N VAL A 53 6.38 -4.44 -1.94
CA VAL A 53 5.68 -5.67 -2.34
C VAL A 53 5.09 -5.59 -3.74
N GLU A 54 4.75 -4.39 -4.22
CA GLU A 54 4.26 -4.17 -5.58
C GLU A 54 4.74 -2.82 -6.11
N GLU A 55 4.92 -2.75 -7.43
CA GLU A 55 5.34 -1.55 -8.14
C GLU A 55 4.48 -1.36 -9.38
N TYR A 56 4.09 -0.12 -9.66
CA TYR A 56 3.39 0.26 -10.88
C TYR A 56 3.96 1.59 -11.39
N ASN A 57 4.26 1.64 -12.69
CA ASN A 57 4.66 2.88 -13.35
C ASN A 57 4.04 2.99 -14.74
N THR A 58 3.57 4.19 -15.09
CA THR A 58 3.06 4.44 -16.44
C THR A 58 3.14 5.92 -16.83
N LEU A 59 3.30 6.16 -18.13
CA LEU A 59 3.03 7.47 -18.73
C LEU A 59 1.55 7.55 -19.08
N VAL A 60 0.87 8.60 -18.62
CA VAL A 60 -0.60 8.74 -18.76
C VAL A 60 -0.99 9.23 -20.16
N ASN A 61 -0.15 10.05 -20.79
CA ASN A 61 -0.32 10.53 -22.15
C ASN A 61 1.06 10.95 -22.71
N PRO A 62 1.86 10.01 -23.25
CA PRO A 62 3.13 10.36 -23.89
C PRO A 62 2.95 11.33 -25.06
#